data_AF-A0AAE2C0F9-F1
#
_entry.id   AF-A0AAE2C0F9-F1
#
_cell.length_a   1.000
_cell.length_b   1.000
_cell.length_c   1.000
_cell.angle_alpha   90.00
_cell.angle_beta   90.00
_cell.angle_gamma   90.00
#
_symmetry.space_group_name_H-M   'P 1'
#
loop_
_entity.id
_entity.type
_entity.pdbx_description
1 polymer ?
#
loop_
_entity_poly.entity_id
_entity_poly.type
_entity_poly.pdbx_seq_one_letter_code
_entity_poly.pdbx_strand_id
1 'polypeptide(L)'
;MFTASACYGNKPQGVMIAAASDPLWANGAICGKVFNVTCTGPTNPVPHPCTGRSVVVKIVDHCPGCGGTLDLSKEAFATIANPVAGIIKIDYPQAKVIATSYCTYDRIFSYHFKQSTEFQNEASAHKRDSLIHIHSRIKV
;
A
#
# COMPACT_ATOMS: atom_id res chain seq x y z
N MET A 1 -0.22 -23.91 10.31
CA MET A 1 0.92 -23.65 9.40
C MET A 1 0.91 -22.17 9.08
N PHE A 2 1.93 -21.43 9.52
CA PHE A 2 2.16 -20.05 9.10
C PHE A 2 2.89 -20.12 7.76
N THR A 3 2.30 -19.56 6.72
CA THR A 3 3.02 -19.37 5.47
C THR A 3 3.81 -18.09 5.62
N ALA A 4 5.10 -18.17 5.32
CA ALA A 4 5.99 -17.02 5.37
C ALA A 4 5.62 -16.00 4.30
N SER A 5 5.79 -14.70 4.60
CA SER A 5 5.63 -13.63 3.62
C SER A 5 6.67 -13.74 2.48
N ALA A 6 6.28 -13.41 1.26
CA ALA A 6 7.19 -13.45 0.11
C ALA A 6 8.35 -12.44 0.21
N CYS A 7 8.16 -11.30 0.90
CA CYS A 7 9.20 -10.28 1.02
C CYS A 7 10.14 -10.52 2.20
N TYR A 8 9.64 -11.00 3.35
CA TYR A 8 10.37 -10.98 4.62
C TYR A 8 10.41 -12.32 5.35
N GLY A 9 9.89 -13.39 4.74
CA GLY A 9 9.77 -14.68 5.41
C GLY A 9 8.84 -14.58 6.62
N ASN A 10 9.21 -15.23 7.73
CA ASN A 10 8.44 -15.27 8.98
C ASN A 10 8.67 -14.02 9.88
N LYS A 11 9.26 -12.94 9.35
CA LYS A 11 9.58 -11.75 10.16
C LYS A 11 8.36 -10.84 10.24
N PRO A 12 7.80 -10.59 11.44
CA PRO A 12 6.62 -9.75 11.58
C PRO A 12 6.89 -8.33 11.08
N GLN A 13 5.97 -7.80 10.28
CA GLN A 13 6.08 -6.46 9.69
C GLN A 13 5.03 -5.46 10.19
N GLY A 14 4.27 -5.85 11.23
CA GLY A 14 3.13 -5.11 11.76
C GLY A 14 1.81 -5.57 11.13
N VAL A 15 0.72 -4.86 11.47
CA VAL A 15 -0.63 -5.18 11.00
C VAL A 15 -1.13 -4.25 9.89
N MET A 16 -0.48 -3.11 9.66
CA MET A 16 -0.82 -2.20 8.54
C MET A 16 -0.01 -2.60 7.30
N ILE A 17 -0.37 -3.74 6.73
CA ILE A 17 0.36 -4.42 5.67
C ILE A 17 -0.57 -4.82 4.52
N ALA A 18 0.03 -5.03 3.35
CA ALA A 18 -0.66 -5.46 2.14
C ALA A 18 0.16 -6.49 1.35
N ALA A 19 -0.52 -7.33 0.57
CA ALA A 19 0.08 -8.15 -0.47
C ALA A 19 -0.20 -7.53 -1.85
N ALA A 20 0.79 -7.59 -2.74
CA ALA A 20 0.64 -7.14 -4.12
C ALA A 20 0.12 -8.29 -5.01
N SER A 21 -0.73 -7.99 -5.97
CA SER A 21 -1.11 -8.95 -7.01
C SER A 21 -0.04 -9.10 -8.09
N ASP A 22 -0.21 -10.09 -8.97
CA ASP A 22 0.75 -10.42 -10.03
C ASP A 22 1.22 -9.22 -10.87
N PRO A 23 0.34 -8.31 -11.33
CA PRO A 23 0.77 -7.15 -12.11
C PRO A 23 1.62 -6.15 -11.33
N LEU A 24 1.48 -6.10 -10.00
CA LEU A 24 2.22 -5.18 -9.14
C LEU A 24 3.46 -5.81 -8.51
N TRP A 25 3.55 -7.15 -8.47
CA TRP A 25 4.61 -7.87 -7.76
C TRP A 25 6.01 -7.51 -8.28
N ALA A 26 6.16 -7.40 -9.60
CA ALA A 26 7.42 -7.00 -10.25
C ALA A 26 8.66 -7.74 -9.70
N ASN A 27 8.58 -9.06 -9.57
CA ASN A 27 9.64 -9.91 -8.99
C ASN A 27 10.10 -9.46 -7.59
N GLY A 28 9.18 -8.94 -6.77
CA GLY A 28 9.47 -8.47 -5.42
C GLY A 28 10.01 -7.04 -5.35
N ALA A 29 10.16 -6.33 -6.47
CA ALA A 29 10.61 -4.93 -6.47
C ALA A 29 9.63 -3.97 -5.78
N ILE A 30 8.39 -4.42 -5.51
CA ILE A 30 7.39 -3.68 -4.74
C ILE A 30 7.52 -3.88 -3.22
N CYS A 31 8.28 -4.87 -2.75
CA CYS A 31 8.48 -5.13 -1.34
C CYS A 31 8.99 -3.90 -0.59
N GLY A 32 8.41 -3.63 0.58
CA GLY A 32 8.78 -2.50 1.43
C GLY A 32 8.27 -1.13 0.97
N LYS A 33 7.73 -1.01 -0.25
CA LYS A 33 7.04 0.21 -0.68
C LYS A 33 5.81 0.42 0.19
N VAL A 34 5.53 1.69 0.47
CA VAL A 34 4.40 2.13 1.28
C VAL A 34 3.40 2.89 0.43
N PHE A 35 2.11 2.68 0.69
CA PHE A 35 1.01 3.28 -0.05
C PHE A 35 0.00 3.89 0.90
N ASN A 36 -0.49 5.08 0.59
CA ASN A 36 -1.61 5.69 1.30
C ASN A 36 -2.91 5.27 0.60
N VAL A 37 -3.63 4.31 1.17
CA VAL A 37 -4.81 3.69 0.57
C VAL A 37 -6.08 4.35 1.08
N THR A 38 -6.99 4.68 0.17
CA THR A 38 -8.28 5.30 0.49
C THR A 38 -9.40 4.58 -0.26
N CYS A 39 -10.50 4.27 0.41
CA CYS A 39 -11.70 3.73 -0.24
C CYS A 39 -12.38 4.83 -1.08
N THR A 40 -12.68 4.53 -2.34
CA THR A 40 -13.34 5.45 -3.28
C THR A 40 -14.75 5.01 -3.67
N GLY A 41 -15.13 3.77 -3.38
CA GLY A 41 -16.51 3.33 -3.57
C GLY A 41 -16.73 1.82 -3.54
N PRO A 42 -18.00 1.40 -3.71
CA PRO A 42 -18.39 -0.01 -3.73
C PRO A 42 -18.00 -0.72 -5.05
N THR A 43 -17.88 -2.04 -4.95
CA THR A 43 -17.91 -2.95 -6.11
C THR A 43 -19.11 -3.89 -6.08
N ASN A 44 -19.93 -3.82 -5.03
CA ASN A 44 -21.12 -4.63 -4.83
C ASN A 44 -22.21 -3.82 -4.10
N PRO A 45 -23.45 -4.36 -3.93
CA PRO A 45 -24.58 -3.61 -3.38
C PRO A 45 -24.50 -3.25 -1.88
N VAL A 46 -23.35 -3.44 -1.21
CA VAL A 46 -23.21 -3.05 0.20
C VAL A 46 -23.27 -1.52 0.32
N PRO A 47 -24.24 -0.96 1.08
CA PRO A 47 -24.40 0.49 1.17
C PRO A 47 -23.26 1.10 1.98
N HIS A 48 -22.75 2.25 1.50
CA HIS A 48 -21.72 3.07 2.15
C HIS A 48 -20.50 2.25 2.64
N PRO A 49 -19.77 1.57 1.75
CA PRO A 49 -18.67 0.70 2.17
C PRO A 49 -17.49 1.48 2.73
N CYS A 50 -17.29 2.75 2.36
CA CYS A 50 -16.14 3.55 2.76
C CYS A 50 -16.35 4.25 4.11
N THR A 51 -15.31 4.30 4.95
CA THR A 51 -15.33 5.03 6.23
C THR A 51 -14.99 6.53 6.08
N GLY A 52 -14.51 6.95 4.91
CA GLY A 52 -13.98 8.30 4.66
C GLY A 52 -12.55 8.51 5.17
N ARG A 53 -11.87 7.46 5.63
CA ARG A 53 -10.49 7.50 6.12
C ARG A 53 -9.51 6.92 5.11
N SER A 54 -8.23 7.22 5.32
CA SER A 54 -7.10 6.61 4.61
C SER A 54 -6.20 5.84 5.58
N VAL A 55 -5.42 4.89 5.05
CA VAL A 55 -4.45 4.11 5.82
C VAL A 55 -3.14 3.98 5.04
N VAL A 56 -2.00 4.13 5.72
CA VAL A 56 -0.69 3.84 5.13
C VAL A 56 -0.34 2.37 5.38
N VAL A 57 -0.10 1.63 4.31
CA VAL A 57 0.27 0.20 4.37
C VAL A 57 1.62 -0.05 3.72
N LYS A 58 2.34 -1.04 4.23
CA LYS A 58 3.58 -1.55 3.62
C LYS A 58 3.30 -2.82 2.83
N ILE A 59 3.86 -2.94 1.62
CA ILE A 59 3.80 -4.19 0.87
C ILE A 59 4.79 -5.19 1.46
N VAL A 60 4.30 -6.34 1.89
CA VAL A 60 5.10 -7.37 2.57
C VAL A 60 4.98 -8.75 1.95
N ASP A 61 4.03 -8.96 1.04
CA ASP A 61 3.74 -10.28 0.50
C ASP A 61 3.30 -10.21 -0.97
N HIS A 62 3.31 -11.37 -1.60
CA HIS A 62 2.78 -11.61 -2.95
C HIS A 62 1.49 -12.42 -2.82
N CYS A 63 0.42 -11.96 -3.48
CA CYS A 63 -0.78 -12.74 -3.66
C CYS A 63 -0.96 -13.17 -5.12
N PRO A 64 -0.47 -14.36 -5.50
CA PRO A 64 -0.71 -14.93 -6.82
C PRO A 64 -2.20 -15.19 -7.04
N GLY A 65 -2.75 -14.73 -8.16
CA GLY A 65 -4.16 -14.94 -8.51
C GLY A 65 -5.16 -14.13 -7.68
N CYS A 66 -4.70 -13.16 -6.87
CA CYS A 66 -5.61 -12.20 -6.24
C CYS A 66 -6.32 -11.38 -7.31
N GLY A 67 -7.65 -11.35 -7.28
CA GLY A 67 -8.46 -10.55 -8.22
C GLY A 67 -8.39 -9.03 -7.97
N GLY A 68 -7.88 -8.60 -6.81
CA GLY A 68 -7.64 -7.20 -6.49
C GLY A 68 -6.22 -6.74 -6.84
N THR A 69 -6.02 -5.43 -7.00
CA THR A 69 -4.72 -4.77 -7.16
C THR A 69 -3.86 -4.88 -5.90
N LEU A 70 -4.47 -4.65 -4.73
CA LEU A 70 -3.86 -4.89 -3.43
C LEU A 70 -4.77 -5.83 -2.62
N ASP A 71 -4.17 -6.57 -1.70
CA ASP A 71 -4.85 -7.36 -0.70
C ASP A 71 -4.43 -6.83 0.66
N LEU A 72 -5.38 -6.31 1.45
CA LEU A 72 -5.07 -5.68 2.75
C LEU A 72 -5.26 -6.65 3.91
N SER A 73 -4.48 -6.42 4.96
CA SER A 73 -4.79 -7.02 6.25
C SER A 73 -6.18 -6.57 6.70
N LYS A 74 -6.80 -7.38 7.55
CA LYS A 74 -8.12 -7.07 8.11
C LYS A 74 -8.13 -5.71 8.81
N GLU A 75 -7.06 -5.41 9.54
CA GLU A 75 -6.89 -4.18 10.30
C GLU A 75 -6.78 -2.95 9.39
N ALA A 76 -6.00 -3.07 8.30
CA ALA A 76 -5.89 -1.98 7.33
C ALA A 76 -7.20 -1.79 6.56
N PHE A 77 -7.84 -2.89 6.12
CA PHE A 77 -9.12 -2.82 5.41
C PHE A 77 -10.21 -2.18 6.28
N ALA A 78 -10.36 -2.62 7.53
CA ALA A 78 -11.36 -2.11 8.46
C ALA A 78 -11.16 -0.62 8.79
N THR A 79 -9.96 -0.08 8.57
CA THR A 79 -9.72 1.36 8.73
C THR A 79 -10.42 2.18 7.64
N ILE A 80 -10.43 1.69 6.41
CA ILE A 80 -10.92 2.44 5.24
C ILE A 80 -12.31 2.01 4.76
N ALA A 81 -12.77 0.81 5.14
CA ALA A 81 -14.05 0.28 4.68
C ALA A 81 -14.69 -0.75 5.62
N ASN A 82 -15.99 -0.96 5.44
CA ASN A 82 -16.76 -2.02 6.07
C ASN A 82 -16.28 -3.40 5.58
N PRO A 83 -15.76 -4.28 6.47
CA PRO A 83 -15.26 -5.61 6.09
C PRO A 83 -16.27 -6.49 5.34
N VAL A 84 -17.57 -6.27 5.53
CA VAL A 84 -18.64 -7.00 4.83
C VAL A 84 -18.64 -6.68 3.32
N ALA A 85 -18.15 -5.50 2.92
CA ALA A 85 -18.01 -5.15 1.51
C ALA A 85 -17.07 -6.12 0.79
N GLY A 86 -16.03 -6.64 1.46
CA GLY A 86 -15.11 -7.64 0.93
C GLY A 86 -14.14 -7.09 -0.12
N ILE A 87 -14.70 -6.52 -1.19
CA ILE A 87 -13.99 -5.86 -2.27
C ILE A 87 -14.50 -4.42 -2.39
N ILE A 88 -13.59 -3.46 -2.53
CA ILE A 88 -13.90 -2.04 -2.70
C ILE A 88 -13.01 -1.43 -3.79
N LYS A 89 -13.43 -0.28 -4.32
CA LYS A 89 -12.58 0.57 -5.16
C LYS A 89 -11.68 1.41 -4.27
N ILE A 90 -10.43 1.59 -4.68
CA ILE A 90 -9.44 2.37 -3.94
C ILE A 90 -8.70 3.37 -4.82
N ASP A 91 -8.19 4.42 -4.17
CA ASP A 91 -7.02 5.17 -4.60
C ASP A 91 -5.82 4.78 -3.70
N TYR A 92 -4.63 4.71 -4.27
CA TYR A 92 -3.44 4.20 -3.58
C TYR A 92 -2.14 4.86 -4.10
N PRO A 93 -1.96 6.17 -3.94
CA PRO A 93 -0.68 6.80 -4.21
C PRO A 93 0.42 6.18 -3.35
N GLN A 94 1.60 5.97 -3.95
CA GLN A 94 2.79 5.60 -3.18
C GLN A 94 3.08 6.73 -2.18
N ALA A 95 3.16 6.39 -0.90
CA ALA A 95 3.52 7.36 0.11
C ALA A 95 4.98 7.77 -0.11
N LYS A 96 5.21 9.06 -0.39
CA LYS A 96 6.55 9.63 -0.34
C LYS A 96 6.96 9.55 1.12
N VAL A 97 7.84 8.61 1.46
CA VAL A 97 8.54 8.65 2.75
C VAL A 97 9.40 9.89 2.68
N ILE A 98 8.83 11.02 3.09
CA ILE A 98 9.60 12.24 3.19
C ILE A 98 10.62 11.93 4.29
N ALA A 99 11.90 11.92 3.93
CA ALA A 99 13.00 11.77 4.90
C ALA A 99 13.12 13.03 5.79
N THR A 100 12.00 13.63 6.20
CA THR A 100 11.91 14.87 6.99
C THR A 100 11.99 14.55 8.47
N SER A 101 13.10 13.95 8.90
CA SER A 101 13.59 14.08 10.29
C SER A 101 15.02 13.54 10.54
N TYR A 102 15.70 12.90 9.57
CA TYR A 102 17.06 12.38 9.78
C TYR A 102 18.15 13.04 8.92
N CYS A 103 17.87 14.13 8.20
CA CYS A 103 18.93 14.91 7.52
C CYS A 103 19.52 16.04 8.41
N THR A 104 19.78 15.76 9.69
CA THR A 104 20.66 16.62 10.51
C THR A 104 21.72 15.86 11.31
N TYR A 105 21.92 14.56 11.08
CA TYR A 105 22.90 13.78 11.83
C TYR A 105 23.57 12.66 11.01
N ASP A 106 24.17 12.99 9.88
CA ASP A 106 25.44 12.33 9.51
C ASP A 106 26.23 13.13 8.46
N ARG A 107 27.54 13.11 8.66
CA ARG A 107 28.55 14.02 8.09
C ARG A 107 28.75 13.83 6.58
N ILE A 108 28.91 14.95 5.89
CA ILE A 108 29.77 15.18 4.70
C ILE A 108 29.93 13.97 3.77
N PHE A 109 28.99 13.81 2.83
CA PHE A 109 29.30 13.29 1.51
C PHE A 109 28.82 14.32 0.49
N SER A 110 29.76 14.97 -0.19
CA SER A 110 29.50 15.92 -1.27
C SER A 110 28.84 15.18 -2.44
N TYR A 111 27.51 15.18 -2.47
CA TYR A 111 26.78 14.93 -3.70
C TYR A 111 26.29 16.27 -4.23
N HIS A 112 26.75 16.62 -5.43
CA HIS A 112 26.28 17.79 -6.18
C HIS A 112 24.77 17.67 -6.39
N PHE A 113 23.98 18.39 -5.60
CA PHE A 113 22.55 18.56 -5.81
C PHE A 113 22.38 19.47 -7.03
N LYS A 114 22.16 18.89 -8.22
CA LYS A 114 21.69 19.68 -9.36
C LYS A 114 20.23 20.03 -9.07
N GLN A 115 20.03 21.25 -8.58
CA GLN A 115 18.72 21.81 -8.32
C GLN A 115 17.98 22.00 -9.66
N SER A 116 17.22 20.99 -10.09
CA SER A 116 16.19 21.16 -11.12
C SER A 116 14.85 21.34 -10.43
N THR A 117 14.53 22.61 -10.21
CA THR A 117 13.20 23.18 -10.43
C THR A 117 12.11 22.18 -10.85
N GLU A 118 11.27 21.71 -9.92
CA GLU A 118 9.80 21.56 -10.09
C GLU A 118 9.14 21.10 -8.78
N PHE A 119 9.13 21.96 -7.76
CA PHE A 119 8.40 21.69 -6.51
C PHE A 119 6.87 21.95 -6.63
N GLN A 120 6.28 21.85 -7.83
CA GLN A 120 4.82 22.00 -7.99
C GLN A 120 4.09 21.09 -9.00
N ASN A 121 4.70 20.41 -9.97
CA ASN A 121 3.88 19.80 -11.04
C ASN A 121 4.22 18.35 -11.39
N GLU A 122 4.19 17.46 -10.39
CA GLU A 122 3.74 16.09 -10.65
C GLU A 122 2.82 15.66 -9.52
N ALA A 123 1.58 16.17 -9.56
CA ALA A 123 0.49 15.24 -9.30
C ALA A 123 0.64 14.14 -10.34
N SER A 124 1.32 13.04 -10.01
CA SER A 124 1.04 11.77 -10.67
C SER A 124 -0.37 11.39 -10.24
N ALA A 125 -1.35 12.09 -10.82
CA ALA A 125 -2.73 11.68 -10.95
C ALA A 125 -2.72 10.47 -11.88
N HIS A 126 -2.17 9.36 -11.40
CA HIS A 126 -2.71 8.09 -11.79
C HIS A 126 -3.68 7.69 -10.69
N LYS A 127 -4.84 8.35 -10.72
CA LYS A 127 -6.05 7.89 -10.04
C LYS A 127 -6.38 6.54 -10.66
N ARG A 128 -5.72 5.50 -10.17
CA ARG A 128 -5.95 4.13 -10.61
C ARG A 128 -7.12 3.63 -9.80
N ASP A 129 -8.32 3.83 -10.32
CA ASP A 129 -9.50 3.13 -9.80
C ASP A 129 -9.18 1.63 -9.84
N SER A 130 -8.81 1.09 -8.69
CA SER A 130 -8.30 -0.26 -8.52
C SER A 130 -9.14 -1.00 -7.51
N LEU A 131 -9.21 -2.32 -7.66
CA LEU A 131 -9.94 -3.18 -6.75
C LEU A 131 -9.03 -3.58 -5.60
N ILE A 132 -9.57 -3.66 -4.40
CA ILE A 132 -8.86 -4.23 -3.25
C ILE A 132 -9.69 -5.36 -2.68
N HIS A 133 -9.05 -6.46 -2.27
CA HIS A 133 -9.73 -7.57 -1.61
C HIS A 133 -9.33 -7.60 -0.12
N ILE A 134 -10.23 -8.06 0.76
CA ILE A 134 -9.90 -8.42 2.14
C ILE A 134 -9.52 -9.90 2.24
N HIS A 135 -8.25 -10.23 2.37
CA HIS A 135 -7.86 -11.60 2.66
C HIS A 135 -7.43 -11.73 4.11
N SER A 136 -8.08 -12.68 4.78
CA SER A 136 -7.82 -13.00 6.19
C SER A 136 -6.42 -13.53 6.50
N ARG A 137 -5.57 -13.70 5.48
CA ARG A 137 -4.28 -14.38 5.55
C ARG A 137 -3.26 -13.73 4.61
N ILE A 138 -3.04 -12.42 4.72
CA ILE A 138 -1.72 -11.90 4.33
C ILE A 138 -0.70 -12.72 5.11
N LYS A 139 0.18 -13.39 4.38
CA LYS A 139 1.11 -14.36 4.94
C LYS A 139 2.17 -13.56 5.67
N VAL A 140 2.23 -13.70 7.00
CA VAL A 140 3.24 -13.10 7.88
C VAL A 140 4.17 -14.20 8.36
#